data_AF-A0A536E7I6-F1
#
_entry.id   AF-A0A536E7I6-F1
#
_cell.length_a   1.000
_cell.length_b   1.000
_cell.length_c   1.000
_cell.angle_alpha   90.00
_cell.angle_beta   90.00
_cell.angle_gamma   90.00
#
_symmetry.space_group_name_H-M   'P 1'
#
loop_
_entity.id
_entity.type
_entity.pdbx_description
1 polymer ?
#
loop_
_entity_poly.entity_id
_entity_poly.type
_entity_poly.pdbx_seq_one_letter_code
_entity_poly.pdbx_strand_id
1 'polypeptide(L)' 'MLRPVGRPSSLRYTRNVAVSQIKMPQLGESVTEGTVDKWLKHEGDFVKRDEPLVEVVTD' A
#
# COMPACT_ATOMS: atom_id res chain seq x y z
N MET A 1 34.65 -34.11 24.28
CA MET A 1 35.08 -33.40 23.07
C MET A 1 33.84 -32.97 22.30
N LEU A 2 33.66 -31.64 22.15
CA LEU A 2 32.70 -30.85 21.36
C LEU A 2 31.21 -31.29 21.24
N ARG A 3 30.31 -30.46 21.79
CA ARG A 3 28.85 -30.49 21.60
C ARG A 3 28.50 -30.05 20.16
N PRO A 4 27.39 -30.54 19.56
CA PRO A 4 27.00 -30.14 18.21
C PRO A 4 26.63 -28.64 18.19
N VAL A 5 27.24 -27.90 17.27
CA VAL A 5 26.87 -26.52 16.96
C VAL A 5 25.41 -26.51 16.49
N GLY A 6 24.55 -25.87 17.28
CA GLY A 6 23.15 -25.64 16.91
C GLY A 6 23.07 -24.85 15.60
N ARG A 7 22.20 -25.28 14.69
CA ARG A 7 21.91 -24.54 13.47
C ARG A 7 21.40 -23.13 13.86
N PRO A 8 21.84 -22.06 13.20
CA PRO A 8 21.19 -20.77 13.39
C PRO A 8 19.77 -20.90 12.87
N SER A 9 18.80 -20.92 13.78
CA SER A 9 17.41 -20.66 13.45
C SER A 9 17.36 -19.24 12.92
N SER A 10 17.37 -19.10 11.59
CA SER A 10 17.07 -17.84 10.94
C SER A 10 15.66 -17.47 11.36
N LEU A 11 15.57 -16.53 12.30
CA LEU A 11 14.32 -15.89 12.65
C LEU A 11 13.87 -15.17 11.38
N ARG A 12 13.06 -15.84 10.56
CA ARG A 12 12.42 -15.19 9.42
C ARG A 12 11.49 -14.17 10.03
N TYR A 13 11.92 -12.92 10.06
CA TYR A 13 11.04 -11.80 10.27
C TYR A 13 10.18 -11.73 9.02
N THR A 14 9.07 -12.48 8.99
CA THR A 14 8.01 -12.22 8.03
C THR A 14 7.49 -10.83 8.37
N ARG A 15 8.02 -9.81 7.68
CA ARG A 15 7.37 -8.50 7.61
C ARG A 15 5.97 -8.78 7.07
N ASN A 16 4.99 -8.84 7.97
CA ASN A 16 3.60 -8.69 7.59
C ASN A 16 3.49 -7.27 7.06
N VAL A 17 3.52 -7.12 5.74
CA VAL A 17 3.16 -5.87 5.08
C VAL A 17 1.66 -5.72 5.25
N ALA A 18 1.23 -4.75 6.06
CA ALA A 18 -0.17 -4.43 6.19
C ALA A 18 -0.65 -3.84 4.86
N VAL A 19 -1.45 -4.60 4.11
CA VAL A 19 -2.08 -4.11 2.88
C VAL A 19 -3.33 -3.33 3.29
N SER A 20 -3.35 -2.03 2.95
CA SER A 20 -4.53 -1.18 3.16
C SER A 20 -5.24 -0.98 1.83
N GLN A 21 -6.51 -1.37 1.76
CA GLN A 21 -7.33 -1.11 0.58
C GLN A 21 -7.81 0.34 0.59
N ILE A 22 -7.59 1.04 -0.51
CA ILE A 22 -8.13 2.39 -0.75
C ILE A 22 -9.37 2.24 -1.61
N LYS A 23 -10.49 2.79 -1.13
CA LYS A 23 -11.76 2.80 -1.87
C LYS A 23 -11.93 4.16 -2.54
N MET A 24 -12.54 4.15 -3.72
CA MET A 24 -12.96 5.39 -4.38
C MET A 24 -13.95 6.14 -3.47
N PRO A 25 -13.74 7.44 -3.20
CA PRO A 25 -14.71 8.23 -2.47
C PRO A 25 -15.94 8.53 -3.35
N GLN A 26 -16.99 9.07 -2.73
CA GLN A 26 -18.09 9.67 -3.48
C GLN A 26 -17.57 10.90 -4.25
N LEU A 27 -17.80 10.92 -5.57
CA LEU A 27 -17.28 11.97 -6.46
C LEU A 27 -18.29 13.10 -6.70
N GLY A 28 -19.57 12.86 -6.41
CA GLY A 28 -20.67 13.81 -6.50
C GLY A 28 -21.97 13.18 -6.04
N GLU A 29 -23.04 13.96 -5.91
CA GLU A 29 -24.35 13.43 -5.46
C GLU A 29 -24.90 12.36 -6.41
N SER A 30 -24.70 12.55 -7.72
CA SER A 30 -25.16 11.63 -8.78
C SER A 30 -24.01 10.93 -9.52
N VAL A 31 -22.76 11.13 -9.10
CA VAL A 31 -21.59 10.59 -9.80
C VAL A 31 -21.19 9.26 -9.17
N THR A 32 -21.38 8.18 -9.93
CA THR A 32 -21.08 6.80 -9.50
C THR A 32 -19.73 6.31 -9.99
N GLU A 33 -19.16 6.94 -11.00
CA GLU A 33 -17.95 6.50 -11.68
C GLU A 33 -17.02 7.71 -11.92
N GLY A 34 -15.71 7.46 -11.91
CA GLY A 34 -14.70 8.46 -12.22
C GLY A 34 -13.49 7.79 -12.85
N THR A 35 -12.80 8.53 -13.70
CA THR A 35 -11.63 8.06 -14.43
C THR A 35 -10.38 8.52 -13.70
N VAL A 36 -9.42 7.61 -13.49
CA VAL A 36 -8.10 7.98 -12.99
C VAL A 36 -7.38 8.76 -14.09
N ASP A 37 -7.14 10.04 -13.87
CA ASP A 37 -6.38 10.89 -14.78
C ASP A 37 -4.88 10.68 -14.57
N LYS A 38 -4.44 10.71 -13.30
CA LYS A 38 -3.02 10.64 -12.96
C LYS A 38 -2.75 10.03 -11.59
N TRP A 39 -1.75 9.15 -11.53
CA TRP A 39 -1.16 8.71 -10.27
C TRP A 39 -0.10 9.70 -9.78
N LEU A 40 -0.23 10.12 -8.52
CA LEU A 40 0.72 11.02 -7.86
C LEU A 40 1.77 10.25 -7.05
N LYS A 41 1.56 8.94 -6.89
CA LYS A 41 2.49 8.01 -6.25
C LYS A 41 2.90 6.91 -7.21
N HIS A 42 4.13 6.45 -7.06
CA HIS A 42 4.67 5.30 -7.76
C HIS A 42 4.80 4.11 -6.80
N GLU A 43 4.98 2.93 -7.38
CA GLU A 43 5.20 1.71 -6.60
C GLU A 43 6.46 1.82 -5.74
N GLY A 44 6.33 1.49 -4.46
CA GLY A 44 7.41 1.60 -3.48
C GLY A 44 7.52 2.97 -2.80
N ASP A 45 6.75 3.97 -3.23
CA ASP A 45 6.72 5.27 -2.57
C ASP A 45 6.12 5.18 -1.16
N PHE A 46 6.69 5.95 -0.23
CA PHE A 46 6.13 6.12 1.10
C PHE A 46 4.93 7.06 1.07
N VAL A 47 3.82 6.67 1.68
CA VAL A 47 2.58 7.46 1.78
C VAL A 47 2.45 8.07 3.18
N LYS A 48 2.24 9.38 3.25
CA LYS A 48 1.95 10.12 4.49
C LYS A 48 0.45 10.35 4.66
N ARG A 49 0.04 10.66 5.89
CA ARG A 49 -1.32 11.11 6.17
C ARG A 49 -1.60 12.42 5.42
N ASP A 50 -2.80 12.55 4.91
CA ASP A 50 -3.29 13.73 4.18
C ASP A 50 -2.52 14.02 2.88
N GLU A 51 -1.74 13.04 2.40
CA GLU A 51 -1.01 13.14 1.14
C GLU A 51 -1.90 12.70 -0.03
N PRO A 52 -1.98 13.48 -1.11
CA PRO A 52 -2.76 13.12 -2.29
C PRO A 52 -2.09 11.96 -3.05
N LEU A 53 -2.89 11.02 -3.55
CA LEU A 53 -2.42 9.78 -4.18
C LEU A 53 -2.75 9.68 -5.67
N VAL A 54 -3.91 10.20 -6.06
CA VAL A 54 -4.46 10.05 -7.40
C VAL A 54 -5.33 11.25 -7.74
N GLU A 55 -5.24 11.71 -8.97
CA GLU A 55 -6.14 12.68 -9.58
C GLU A 55 -7.21 11.92 -10.36
N VAL A 56 -8.47 12.28 -10.13
CA VAL A 56 -9.64 11.64 -10.72
C VAL A 56 -10.46 12.71 -11.42
N VAL A 57 -10.91 12.41 -12.63
CA VAL A 57 -11.82 13.25 -13.41
C VAL A 57 -13.17 12.57 -13.57
N THR A 58 -14.22 13.37 -13.59
CA THR A 58 -15.58 12.97 -13.88
C THR A 58 -16.02 13.64 -15.17
N ASP A 59 -17.01 13.06 -15.86
CA ASP A 59 -17.76 13.79 -16.90
C ASP A 59 -18.74 14.78 -16.25
#